data_AF-A0A3E2TH42-F1
#
_entry.id   AF-A0A3E2TH42-F1
#
_cell.length_a   1.000
_cell.length_b   1.000
_cell.length_c   1.000
_cell.angle_alpha   90.00
_cell.angle_beta   90.00
_cell.angle_gamma   90.00
#
_symmetry.space_group_name_H-M   'P 1'
#
loop_
_entity.id
_entity.type
_entity.pdbx_description
1 polymer ?
#
loop_
_entity_poly.entity_id
_entity_poly.type
_entity_poly.pdbx_seq_one_letter_code
_entity_poly.pdbx_strand_id
1 'polypeptide(L)'
;MSHKTVICFAIWTSFWSALFNHFYTVYFGSFGVPWIMFVCMAIYFGMGGAPKQVPGMILSAFCGLAWGQFDFILINFFGSTCHMSAEMASFVAILVGTAITMYIHIKLLGATPLGFMPFIFAGVCLTFSQGGSNVAGLAFTLFVGIILAMICGLGLTYCTRKFDSAEGAK
;
A
#
# COMPACT_ATOMS: atom_id res chain seq x y z
N MET A 1 12.58 -2.29 -22.54
CA MET A 1 12.46 -3.72 -22.20
C MET A 1 12.36 -4.52 -23.48
N SER A 2 13.16 -5.58 -23.61
CA SER A 2 13.04 -6.53 -24.72
C SER A 2 11.70 -7.27 -24.67
N HIS A 3 11.30 -7.83 -25.81
CA HIS A 3 10.08 -8.64 -25.88
C HIS A 3 10.12 -9.84 -24.93
N LYS A 4 11.31 -10.47 -24.79
CA LYS A 4 11.54 -11.59 -23.86
C LYS A 4 11.38 -11.15 -22.40
N THR A 5 11.94 -10.01 -22.02
CA THR A 5 11.73 -9.43 -20.68
C THR A 5 10.25 -9.25 -20.38
N VAL A 6 9.49 -8.68 -21.32
CA VAL A 6 8.05 -8.44 -21.15
C VAL A 6 7.29 -9.75 -20.93
N ILE A 7 7.50 -10.76 -21.77
CA ILE A 7 6.82 -12.06 -21.64
C ILE A 7 7.17 -12.73 -20.31
N CYS A 8 8.46 -12.83 -19.98
CA CYS A 8 8.90 -13.49 -18.75
C CYS A 8 8.38 -12.78 -17.51
N PHE A 9 8.43 -11.44 -17.48
CA PHE A 9 7.91 -10.66 -16.37
C PHE A 9 6.38 -10.81 -16.25
N ALA A 10 5.64 -10.77 -17.37
CA ALA A 10 4.19 -10.96 -17.35
C ALA A 10 3.79 -12.33 -16.77
N ILE A 11 4.46 -13.41 -17.20
CA ILE A 11 4.22 -14.76 -16.67
C ILE A 11 4.56 -14.82 -15.18
N TRP A 12 5.72 -14.27 -14.78
CA TRP A 12 6.16 -14.22 -13.39
C TRP A 12 5.14 -13.52 -12.49
N THR A 13 4.74 -12.31 -12.87
CA THR A 13 3.78 -11.51 -12.10
C THR A 13 2.41 -12.18 -12.05
N SER A 14 1.94 -12.76 -13.17
CA SER A 14 0.68 -13.49 -13.23
C SER A 14 0.67 -14.69 -12.28
N PHE A 15 1.74 -15.51 -12.31
CA PHE A 15 1.87 -16.67 -11.44
C PHE A 15 1.81 -16.30 -9.94
N TRP A 16 2.63 -15.34 -9.51
CA TRP A 16 2.66 -14.95 -8.10
C TRP A 16 1.37 -14.26 -7.64
N SER A 17 0.76 -13.46 -8.51
CA SER A 17 -0.54 -12.84 -8.26
C SER A 17 -1.63 -13.90 -8.05
N ALA A 18 -1.69 -14.91 -8.92
CA ALA A 18 -2.64 -16.00 -8.82
C ALA A 18 -2.41 -16.84 -7.55
N LEU A 19 -1.14 -17.17 -7.24
CA LEU A 19 -0.78 -17.95 -6.07
C LEU A 19 -1.16 -17.23 -4.77
N PHE A 20 -0.78 -15.95 -4.63
CA PHE A 20 -1.10 -15.15 -3.44
C PHE A 20 -2.60 -14.96 -3.29
N ASN A 21 -3.32 -14.66 -4.37
CA ASN A 21 -4.76 -14.52 -4.35
C ASN A 21 -5.44 -15.84 -3.94
N HIS A 22 -5.04 -16.97 -4.52
CA HIS A 22 -5.59 -18.27 -4.15
C HIS A 22 -5.35 -18.60 -2.67
N PHE A 23 -4.12 -18.45 -2.20
CA PHE A 23 -3.77 -18.66 -0.80
C PHE A 23 -4.58 -17.76 0.14
N TYR A 24 -4.68 -16.47 -0.18
CA TYR A 24 -5.48 -15.54 0.58
C TYR A 24 -6.96 -15.98 0.63
N THR A 25 -7.57 -16.28 -0.51
CA THR A 25 -8.98 -16.67 -0.59
C THR A 25 -9.27 -17.93 0.22
N VAL A 26 -8.37 -18.92 0.18
CA VAL A 26 -8.56 -20.21 0.89
C VAL A 26 -8.42 -20.07 2.39
N TYR A 27 -7.40 -19.36 2.87
CA TYR A 27 -7.04 -19.34 4.30
C TYR A 27 -7.46 -18.07 5.04
N PHE A 28 -7.66 -16.96 4.32
CA PHE A 28 -7.90 -15.63 4.86
C PHE A 28 -9.10 -14.93 4.18
N GLY A 29 -9.96 -15.70 3.50
CA GLY A 29 -11.12 -15.17 2.78
C GLY A 29 -12.10 -14.38 3.67
N SER A 30 -12.12 -14.66 4.98
CA SER A 30 -12.94 -13.95 5.97
C SER A 30 -12.59 -12.47 6.10
N PHE A 31 -11.37 -12.05 5.76
CA PHE A 31 -10.99 -10.64 5.74
C PHE A 31 -11.60 -9.87 4.55
N GLY A 32 -12.07 -10.55 3.49
CA GLY A 32 -12.91 -9.95 2.44
C GLY A 32 -12.25 -8.95 1.50
N VAL A 33 -10.94 -8.69 1.62
CA VAL A 33 -10.24 -7.62 0.88
C VAL A 33 -9.00 -8.06 0.07
N PRO A 34 -8.99 -9.22 -0.62
CA PRO A 34 -7.81 -9.71 -1.34
C PRO A 34 -7.27 -8.72 -2.39
N TRP A 35 -8.17 -7.89 -2.95
CA TRP A 35 -7.85 -6.90 -3.97
C TRP A 35 -6.81 -5.86 -3.53
N ILE A 36 -6.66 -5.63 -2.22
CA ILE A 36 -5.66 -4.71 -1.65
C ILE A 36 -4.24 -5.16 -2.00
N MET A 37 -3.99 -6.46 -2.20
CA MET A 37 -2.69 -6.95 -2.63
C MET A 37 -2.27 -6.35 -3.98
N PHE A 38 -3.22 -6.13 -4.89
CA PHE A 38 -2.95 -5.53 -6.20
C PHE A 38 -2.77 -4.01 -6.11
N VAL A 39 -3.43 -3.35 -5.16
CA VAL A 39 -3.16 -1.93 -4.84
C VAL A 39 -1.71 -1.75 -4.39
N CYS A 40 -1.21 -2.65 -3.54
CA CYS A 40 0.19 -2.62 -3.09
C CYS A 40 1.18 -2.77 -4.26
N MET A 41 0.87 -3.64 -5.24
CA MET A 41 1.68 -3.78 -6.45
C MET A 41 1.71 -2.50 -7.28
N ALA A 42 0.55 -1.88 -7.50
CA ALA A 42 0.47 -0.63 -8.25
C ALA A 42 1.31 0.48 -7.61
N ILE A 43 1.23 0.63 -6.28
CA ILE A 43 2.01 1.61 -5.53
C ILE A 43 3.51 1.29 -5.61
N TYR A 44 3.89 0.05 -5.32
CA TYR A 44 5.29 -0.37 -5.33
C TYR A 44 5.94 -0.14 -6.69
N PHE A 45 5.26 -0.50 -7.78
CA PHE A 45 5.76 -0.26 -9.14
C PHE A 45 5.77 1.21 -9.50
N GLY A 46 4.72 1.96 -9.16
CA GLY A 46 4.65 3.40 -9.41
C GLY A 46 5.77 4.19 -8.71
N MET A 47 6.25 3.70 -7.56
CA MET A 47 7.35 4.29 -6.82
C MET A 47 8.74 3.80 -7.26
N GLY A 48 8.83 2.80 -8.15
CA GLY A 48 10.11 2.13 -8.45
C GLY A 48 10.72 1.44 -7.23
N GLY A 49 9.88 0.81 -6.40
CA GLY A 49 10.27 0.23 -5.12
C GLY A 49 11.41 -0.78 -5.20
N ALA A 50 12.27 -0.78 -4.19
CA ALA A 50 13.37 -1.72 -4.03
C ALA A 50 13.14 -2.66 -2.82
N PRO A 51 13.61 -3.93 -2.86
CA PRO A 51 13.42 -4.87 -1.77
C PRO A 51 13.89 -4.37 -0.40
N LYS A 52 15.01 -3.63 -0.36
CA LYS A 52 15.55 -3.03 0.87
C LYS A 52 14.62 -2.02 1.54
N GLN A 53 13.66 -1.47 0.81
CA GLN A 53 12.71 -0.47 1.29
C GLN A 53 11.44 -1.10 1.87
N VAL A 54 11.20 -2.38 1.62
CA VAL A 54 9.98 -3.10 2.03
C VAL A 54 9.66 -2.99 3.52
N PRO A 55 10.63 -3.13 4.46
CA PRO A 55 10.33 -2.95 5.88
C PRO A 55 9.75 -1.56 6.19
N GLY A 56 10.28 -0.52 5.54
CA GLY A 56 9.76 0.84 5.68
C GLY A 56 8.39 1.03 5.01
N MET A 57 8.17 0.39 3.86
CA MET A 57 6.85 0.40 3.20
C MET A 57 5.77 -0.25 4.08
N ILE A 58 6.07 -1.38 4.72
CA ILE A 58 5.16 -2.06 5.66
C ILE A 58 4.89 -1.17 6.87
N LEU A 59 5.94 -0.62 7.49
CA LEU A 59 5.80 0.25 8.65
C LEU A 59 4.97 1.51 8.31
N SER A 60 5.22 2.10 7.13
CA SER A 60 4.47 3.23 6.61
C SER A 60 3.01 2.87 6.34
N ALA A 61 2.72 1.69 5.80
CA ALA A 61 1.35 1.22 5.59
C ALA A 61 0.59 1.06 6.92
N PHE A 62 1.22 0.47 7.94
CA PHE A 62 0.63 0.36 9.28
C PHE A 62 0.43 1.71 9.95
N CYS A 63 1.38 2.62 9.78
CA CYS A 63 1.22 4.00 10.22
C CYS A 63 0.03 4.68 9.51
N GLY A 64 -0.16 4.42 8.22
CA GLY A 64 -1.34 4.84 7.47
C GLY A 64 -2.65 4.32 8.05
N LEU A 65 -2.71 3.05 8.46
CA LEU A 65 -3.89 2.50 9.15
C LEU A 65 -4.18 3.24 10.46
N ALA A 66 -3.15 3.55 11.24
CA ALA A 66 -3.29 4.32 12.48
C ALA A 66 -3.78 5.75 12.20
N TRP A 67 -3.28 6.41 11.16
CA TRP A 67 -3.78 7.71 10.72
C TRP A 67 -5.23 7.66 10.25
N GLY A 68 -5.63 6.62 9.53
CA GLY A 68 -7.04 6.43 9.16
C GLY A 68 -7.96 6.30 10.38
N GLN A 69 -7.52 5.58 11.42
CA GLN A 69 -8.26 5.52 12.69
C GLN A 69 -8.31 6.88 13.39
N PHE A 70 -7.22 7.63 13.36
CA PHE A 70 -7.18 8.98 13.89
C PHE A 70 -8.15 9.91 13.15
N ASP A 71 -8.27 9.81 11.83
CA ASP A 71 -9.27 10.55 11.07
C ASP A 71 -10.69 10.20 11.52
N PHE A 72 -11.01 8.91 11.74
CA PHE A 72 -12.32 8.53 12.31
C PHE A 72 -12.57 9.09 13.72
N ILE A 73 -11.53 9.20 14.55
CA ILE A 73 -11.62 9.86 15.86
C ILE A 73 -11.97 11.34 15.68
N LEU A 74 -11.30 12.04 14.75
CA LEU A 74 -11.60 13.44 14.44
C LEU A 74 -13.02 13.61 13.88
N ILE A 75 -13.46 12.73 12.99
CA ILE A 75 -14.84 12.74 12.44
C ILE A 75 -15.85 12.65 13.57
N ASN A 76 -15.67 11.68 14.47
CA ASN A 76 -16.55 11.49 15.60
C ASN A 76 -16.53 12.69 16.56
N PHE A 77 -15.36 13.29 16.80
CA PHE A 77 -15.24 14.49 17.62
C PHE A 77 -16.02 15.66 17.03
N PHE A 78 -15.80 15.99 15.74
CA PHE A 78 -16.50 17.11 15.10
C PHE A 78 -18.01 16.87 14.95
N GLY A 79 -18.43 15.63 14.68
CA GLY A 79 -19.85 15.27 14.61
C GLY A 79 -20.55 15.31 15.96
N SER A 80 -19.95 14.72 17.01
CA SER A 80 -20.59 14.58 18.32
C SER A 80 -20.46 15.83 19.20
N THR A 81 -19.29 16.47 19.21
CA THR A 81 -18.94 17.56 20.14
C THR A 81 -19.18 18.92 19.52
N CYS A 82 -18.87 19.08 18.22
CA CYS A 82 -19.10 20.35 17.51
C CYS A 82 -20.43 20.38 16.77
N HIS A 83 -21.24 19.32 16.84
CA HIS A 83 -22.56 19.17 16.20
C HIS A 83 -22.56 19.47 14.70
N MET A 84 -21.45 19.16 14.01
CA MET A 84 -21.34 19.29 12.56
C MET A 84 -22.13 18.19 11.85
N SER A 85 -22.60 18.46 10.62
CA SER A 85 -23.15 17.40 9.76
C SER A 85 -22.06 16.36 9.45
N ALA A 86 -22.45 15.14 9.06
CA ALA A 86 -21.51 14.07 8.77
C ALA A 86 -20.52 14.47 7.65
N GLU A 87 -21.01 15.17 6.64
CA GLU A 87 -20.21 15.66 5.52
C GLU A 87 -19.18 16.70 5.97
N MET A 88 -19.60 17.66 6.81
CA MET A 88 -18.71 18.70 7.31
C MET A 88 -17.68 18.14 8.31
N ALA A 89 -18.11 17.25 9.20
CA ALA A 89 -17.22 16.57 10.14
C ALA A 89 -16.14 15.77 9.40
N SER A 90 -16.52 15.03 8.34
CA SER A 90 -15.60 14.32 7.45
C SER A 90 -14.63 15.25 6.75
N PHE A 91 -15.14 16.33 6.15
CA PHE A 91 -14.32 17.32 5.47
C PHE A 91 -13.26 17.94 6.40
N VAL A 92 -13.67 18.42 7.57
CA VAL A 92 -12.77 19.07 8.54
C VAL A 92 -11.77 18.08 9.11
N ALA A 93 -12.21 16.86 9.46
CA ALA A 93 -11.33 15.82 9.97
C ALA A 93 -10.24 15.45 8.96
N ILE A 94 -10.60 15.20 7.70
CA ILE A 94 -9.64 14.87 6.64
C ILE A 94 -8.70 16.05 6.38
N LEU A 95 -9.21 17.28 6.36
CA LEU A 95 -8.39 18.49 6.16
C LEU A 95 -7.32 18.61 7.25
N VAL A 96 -7.72 18.51 8.51
CA VAL A 96 -6.82 18.64 9.67
C VAL A 96 -5.89 17.44 9.77
N GLY A 97 -6.44 16.22 9.73
CA GLY A 97 -5.70 14.97 9.83
C GLY A 97 -4.64 14.85 8.75
N THR A 98 -5.01 15.04 7.47
CA THR A 98 -4.07 14.98 6.35
C THR A 98 -2.99 16.04 6.45
N ALA A 99 -3.31 17.28 6.85
CA ALA A 99 -2.31 18.33 7.01
C ALA A 99 -1.27 17.97 8.08
N ILE A 100 -1.71 17.42 9.21
CA ILE A 100 -0.83 16.95 10.30
C ILE A 100 0.02 15.77 9.81
N THR A 101 -0.59 14.74 9.22
CA THR A 101 0.11 13.56 8.70
C THR A 101 1.18 13.97 7.69
N MET A 102 0.84 14.83 6.73
CA MET A 102 1.76 15.32 5.71
C MET A 102 2.94 16.09 6.31
N TYR A 103 2.67 17.00 7.25
CA TYR A 103 3.74 17.75 7.90
C TYR A 103 4.71 16.82 8.63
N ILE A 104 4.20 15.87 9.40
CA ILE A 104 5.01 14.91 10.15
C ILE A 104 5.84 14.04 9.20
N HIS A 105 5.22 13.43 8.18
CA HIS A 105 5.87 12.43 7.35
C HIS A 105 6.76 13.00 6.24
N ILE A 106 6.53 14.25 5.80
CA ILE A 106 7.45 14.96 4.90
C ILE A 106 8.61 15.54 5.70
N LYS A 107 8.30 16.36 6.72
CA LYS A 107 9.30 17.25 7.33
C LYS A 107 10.08 16.57 8.44
N LEU A 108 9.41 15.82 9.32
CA LEU A 108 10.00 15.28 10.53
C LEU A 108 10.53 13.86 10.30
N LEU A 109 9.78 13.03 9.57
CA LEU A 109 10.04 11.60 9.40
C LEU A 109 10.45 11.20 7.97
N GLY A 110 10.61 12.16 7.04
CA GLY A 110 10.85 11.86 5.63
C GLY A 110 12.13 11.05 5.33
N ALA A 111 13.14 11.15 6.20
CA ALA A 111 14.39 10.37 6.10
C ALA A 111 14.37 9.04 6.87
N THR A 112 13.25 8.71 7.51
CA THR A 112 13.08 7.50 8.32
C THR A 112 12.29 6.43 7.54
N PRO A 113 12.18 5.19 8.04
CA PRO A 113 11.30 4.18 7.46
C PRO A 113 9.81 4.56 7.40
N LEU A 114 9.40 5.66 8.04
CA LEU A 114 8.07 6.25 7.96
C LEU A 114 7.95 7.33 6.87
N GLY A 115 8.91 7.43 5.94
CA GLY A 115 8.90 8.39 4.84
C GLY A 115 8.16 7.93 3.57
N PHE A 116 7.62 6.70 3.52
CA PHE A 116 6.97 6.17 2.31
C PHE A 116 5.51 6.65 2.20
N MET A 117 5.35 7.94 1.88
CA MET A 117 4.04 8.63 1.80
C MET A 117 2.95 7.85 1.06
N PRO A 118 3.21 7.26 -0.12
CA PRO A 118 2.14 6.58 -0.86
C PRO A 118 1.56 5.39 -0.09
N PHE A 119 2.37 4.69 0.71
CA PHE A 119 1.89 3.60 1.57
C PHE A 119 1.15 4.12 2.81
N ILE A 120 1.51 5.29 3.33
CA ILE A 120 0.73 5.94 4.41
C ILE A 120 -0.67 6.28 3.89
N PHE A 121 -0.77 6.96 2.74
CA PHE A 121 -2.05 7.28 2.14
C PHE A 121 -2.86 6.04 1.77
N ALA A 122 -2.19 4.97 1.31
CA ALA A 122 -2.86 3.69 1.09
C ALA A 122 -3.49 3.15 2.38
N GLY A 123 -2.75 3.15 3.49
CA GLY A 123 -3.31 2.74 4.79
C GLY A 123 -4.50 3.61 5.22
N VAL A 124 -4.41 4.93 5.05
CA VAL A 124 -5.51 5.86 5.38
C VAL A 124 -6.75 5.53 4.53
N CYS A 125 -6.63 5.53 3.20
CA CYS A 125 -7.77 5.35 2.30
C CYS A 125 -8.39 3.95 2.40
N LEU A 126 -7.59 2.92 2.68
CA LEU A 126 -8.09 1.58 2.90
C LEU A 126 -8.86 1.46 4.21
N THR A 127 -8.44 2.17 5.26
CA THR A 127 -9.21 2.29 6.51
C THR A 127 -10.58 2.94 6.24
N PHE A 128 -10.61 4.01 5.43
CA PHE A 128 -11.86 4.62 4.98
C PHE A 128 -12.74 3.66 4.17
N SER A 129 -12.14 2.86 3.28
CA SER A 129 -12.90 1.88 2.48
C SER A 129 -13.66 0.85 3.32
N GLN A 130 -13.21 0.64 4.56
CA GLN A 130 -13.83 -0.28 5.53
C GLN A 130 -14.62 0.45 6.63
N GLY A 131 -14.85 1.77 6.49
CA GLY A 131 -15.56 2.56 7.50
C GLY A 131 -14.89 2.54 8.88
N GLY A 132 -13.56 2.43 8.92
CA GLY A 132 -12.81 2.34 10.18
C GLY A 132 -12.81 0.93 10.82
N SER A 133 -13.44 -0.05 10.19
CA SER A 133 -13.47 -1.43 10.67
C SER A 133 -12.41 -2.32 9.99
N ASN A 134 -12.35 -3.60 10.36
CA ASN A 134 -11.50 -4.62 9.71
C ASN A 134 -9.99 -4.28 9.68
N VAL A 135 -9.49 -3.53 10.66
CA VAL A 135 -8.09 -3.05 10.69
C VAL A 135 -7.09 -4.21 10.66
N ALA A 136 -7.39 -5.33 11.33
CA ALA A 136 -6.55 -6.52 11.32
C ALA A 136 -6.47 -7.14 9.92
N GLY A 137 -7.60 -7.25 9.22
CA GLY A 137 -7.64 -7.72 7.84
C GLY A 137 -6.86 -6.79 6.92
N LEU A 138 -7.05 -5.47 7.05
CA LEU A 138 -6.29 -4.48 6.29
C LEU A 138 -4.78 -4.60 6.52
N ALA A 139 -4.34 -4.69 7.78
CA ALA A 139 -2.93 -4.82 8.14
C ALA A 139 -2.32 -6.09 7.55
N PHE A 140 -3.01 -7.22 7.69
CA PHE A 140 -2.56 -8.48 7.11
C PHE A 140 -2.45 -8.40 5.58
N THR A 141 -3.47 -7.88 4.90
CA THR A 141 -3.48 -7.83 3.44
C THR A 141 -2.48 -6.83 2.87
N LEU A 142 -2.26 -5.69 3.55
CA LEU A 142 -1.19 -4.75 3.20
C LEU A 142 0.18 -5.41 3.33
N PHE A 143 0.42 -6.14 4.42
CA PHE A 143 1.67 -6.88 4.60
C PHE A 143 1.88 -7.88 3.46
N VAL A 144 0.92 -8.77 3.23
CA VAL A 144 1.00 -9.79 2.18
C VAL A 144 1.14 -9.15 0.79
N GLY A 145 0.39 -8.08 0.52
CA GLY A 145 0.43 -7.33 -0.74
C GLY A 145 1.78 -6.69 -1.03
N ILE A 146 2.43 -6.11 -0.01
CA ILE A 146 3.77 -5.52 -0.17
C ILE A 146 4.81 -6.62 -0.43
N ILE A 147 4.68 -7.78 0.22
CA ILE A 147 5.55 -8.93 -0.07
C ILE A 147 5.36 -9.43 -1.51
N LEU A 148 4.12 -9.57 -1.98
CA LEU A 148 3.82 -9.90 -3.38
C LEU A 148 4.46 -8.89 -4.34
N ALA A 149 4.31 -7.60 -4.06
CA ALA A 149 4.86 -6.54 -4.89
C ALA A 149 6.39 -6.62 -4.99
N MET A 150 7.07 -6.90 -3.88
CA MET A 150 8.52 -7.12 -3.85
C MET A 150 8.94 -8.34 -4.67
N ILE A 151 8.25 -9.47 -4.55
CA ILE A 151 8.54 -10.68 -5.33
C ILE A 151 8.39 -10.40 -6.83
N CYS A 152 7.33 -9.68 -7.22
CA CYS A 152 7.15 -9.28 -8.60
C CYS A 152 8.25 -8.31 -9.06
N GLY A 153 8.63 -7.32 -8.25
CA GLY A 153 9.72 -6.39 -8.55
C GLY A 153 11.09 -7.07 -8.70
N LEU A 154 11.37 -8.12 -7.93
CA LEU A 154 12.55 -8.96 -8.09
C LEU A 154 12.54 -9.67 -9.45
N GLY A 155 11.40 -10.20 -9.87
CA GLY A 155 11.22 -10.81 -11.19
C GLY A 155 11.51 -9.83 -12.34
N LEU A 156 11.01 -8.59 -12.24
CA LEU A 156 11.30 -7.54 -13.21
C LEU A 156 12.80 -7.27 -13.31
N THR A 157 13.45 -7.12 -12.16
CA THR A 157 14.90 -6.86 -12.07
C THR A 157 15.71 -8.01 -12.68
N TYR A 158 15.34 -9.25 -12.37
CA TYR A 158 15.99 -10.44 -12.93
C TYR A 158 15.83 -10.52 -14.45
N CYS A 159 14.60 -10.38 -14.96
CA CYS A 159 14.31 -10.48 -16.39
C CYS A 159 15.07 -9.41 -17.18
N THR A 160 15.03 -8.15 -16.71
CA THR A 160 15.73 -7.03 -17.33
C THR A 160 17.24 -7.30 -17.39
N ARG A 161 17.85 -7.74 -16.28
CA ARG A 161 19.29 -8.06 -16.24
C ARG A 161 19.67 -9.21 -17.18
N LYS A 162 18.79 -10.18 -17.36
CA LYS A 162 19.09 -11.39 -18.14
C LYS A 162 18.92 -11.18 -19.64
N PHE A 163 17.85 -10.51 -20.07
CA PHE A 163 17.49 -10.44 -21.48
C PHE A 163 17.85 -9.11 -22.12
N ASP A 164 17.74 -7.99 -21.40
CA ASP A 164 18.07 -6.68 -21.99
C ASP A 164 19.58 -6.44 -22.02
N SER A 165 20.32 -6.85 -20.97
CA SER A 165 21.79 -6.78 -20.98
C SER A 165 22.43 -7.73 -22.00
N ALA A 166 21.75 -8.83 -22.36
CA ALA A 166 22.22 -9.78 -23.37
C ALA A 166 21.97 -9.31 -24.81
N GLU A 167 21.04 -8.38 -25.02
CA GLU A 167 20.79 -7.74 -26.31
C GLU A 167 21.71 -6.53 -26.54
N GLY A 168 22.08 -5.78 -25.50
CA GLY A 168 23.03 -4.66 -25.61
C GLY A 168 24.50 -5.05 -25.73
N ALA A 169 24.84 -6.34 -25.55
CA ALA A 169 26.18 -6.89 -25.73
C ALA A 169 26.40 -7.54 -27.12
N LYS A 170 25.41 -7.42 -28.01
CA LYS A 170 25.47 -7.82 -29.41
C LYS A 170 25.50 -6.59 -30.30
#